data_AF-A0AAD5UM07-F1
#
_entry.id   AF-A0AAD5UM07-F1
#
_cell.length_a   1.000
_cell.length_b   1.000
_cell.length_c   1.000
_cell.angle_alpha   90.00
_cell.angle_beta   90.00
_cell.angle_gamma   90.00
#
_symmetry.space_group_name_H-M   'P 1'
#
loop_
_entity.id
_entity.type
_entity.pdbx_description
1 polymer ?
#
loop_
_entity_poly.entity_id
_entity_poly.type
_entity_poly.pdbx_seq_one_letter_code
_entity_poly.pdbx_strand_id
1 'polypeptide(L)'
;MDKSQNNTNDRILLIKSLGLPFAITDQGRFIDKAKLIQGTWVMGYDTLIRFFNRKYYTEFETDMDAFFVSNRIKCFDRGNIKIPVWERTELQHVLRYKQYVDLEGCLDEKVCISSTEVREMIKDKDERWKRYVPGEIEELIIKNRMYGYQ
;
A
#
# COMPACT_ATOMS: atom_id res chain seq x y z
N MET A 1 6.12 27.03 7.32
CA MET A 1 5.51 25.70 7.52
C MET A 1 6.19 24.71 6.61
N ASP A 2 6.70 23.62 7.17
CA ASP A 2 7.42 22.59 6.44
C ASP A 2 6.48 21.86 5.45
N LYS A 3 6.84 21.84 4.15
CA LYS A 3 6.04 21.21 3.09
C LYS A 3 5.77 19.72 3.37
N SER A 4 6.66 19.06 4.13
CA SER A 4 6.52 17.66 4.52
C SER A 4 5.39 17.45 5.55
N GLN A 5 5.24 18.37 6.50
CA GLN A 5 4.23 18.31 7.55
C GLN A 5 2.82 18.54 6.99
N ASN A 6 2.68 19.45 6.00
CA ASN A 6 1.41 19.69 5.32
C ASN A 6 0.91 18.44 4.57
N ASN A 7 1.79 17.74 3.85
CA ASN A 7 1.41 16.57 3.06
C ASN A 7 0.95 15.37 3.93
N THR A 8 1.43 15.26 5.17
CA THR A 8 0.96 14.21 6.09
C THR A 8 -0.43 14.53 6.62
N ASN A 9 -0.68 15.77 7.04
CA ASN A 9 -2.00 16.20 7.51
C ASN A 9 -3.05 16.10 6.41
N ASP A 10 -2.68 16.46 5.19
CA ASP A 10 -3.50 16.34 3.98
C ASP A 10 -3.96 14.90 3.75
N ARG A 11 -3.03 13.94 3.80
CA ARG A 11 -3.38 12.52 3.62
C ARG A 11 -4.31 12.00 4.73
N ILE A 12 -4.09 12.41 5.97
CA ILE A 12 -4.96 12.03 7.09
C ILE A 12 -6.36 12.61 6.89
N LEU A 13 -6.47 13.85 6.43
CA LEU A 13 -7.75 14.48 6.12
C LEU A 13 -8.50 13.71 5.03
N LEU A 14 -7.80 13.33 3.95
CA LEU A 14 -8.37 12.54 2.87
C LEU A 14 -8.89 11.18 3.39
N ILE A 15 -8.09 10.45 4.17
CA ILE A 15 -8.52 9.16 4.74
C ILE A 15 -9.73 9.33 5.68
N LYS A 16 -9.73 10.36 6.53
CA LYS A 16 -10.85 10.65 7.44
C LYS A 16 -12.17 10.88 6.70
N SER A 17 -12.11 11.52 5.53
CA SER A 17 -13.30 11.86 4.75
C SER A 17 -14.04 10.64 4.21
N LEU A 18 -13.38 9.49 4.11
CA LEU A 18 -13.98 8.24 3.65
C LEU A 18 -14.96 7.63 4.67
N GLY A 19 -15.03 8.16 5.91
CA GLY A 19 -15.94 7.68 6.94
C GLY A 19 -15.65 6.26 7.45
N LEU A 20 -14.48 5.71 7.08
CA LEU A 20 -14.06 4.37 7.48
C LEU A 20 -13.37 4.41 8.85
N PRO A 21 -13.54 3.39 9.72
CA PRO A 21 -12.70 3.23 10.89
C PRO A 21 -11.24 3.05 10.48
N PHE A 22 -10.33 3.85 11.03
CA PHE A 22 -8.89 3.70 10.79
C PHE A 22 -8.08 4.04 12.04
N ALA A 23 -6.87 3.48 12.09
CA ALA A 23 -5.84 3.84 13.06
C ALA A 23 -4.55 4.20 12.31
N ILE A 24 -3.72 5.04 12.92
CA ILE A 24 -2.41 5.44 12.39
C ILE A 24 -1.34 4.91 13.33
N THR A 25 -0.25 4.41 12.75
CA THR A 25 0.93 3.97 13.49
C THR A 25 2.17 4.65 12.90
N ASP A 26 3.13 4.96 13.78
CA ASP A 26 4.44 5.53 13.45
C ASP A 26 5.50 4.48 13.16
N GLN A 27 5.19 3.20 13.39
CA GLN A 27 6.12 2.10 13.17
C GLN A 27 6.47 2.00 11.68
N GLY A 28 7.78 1.92 11.36
CA GLY A 28 8.25 1.89 9.98
C GLY A 28 8.07 0.52 9.31
N ARG A 29 8.48 -0.55 9.99
CA ARG A 29 8.49 -1.92 9.44
C ARG A 29 7.18 -2.65 9.71
N PHE A 30 6.77 -3.50 8.77
CA PHE A 30 5.56 -4.33 8.90
C PHE A 30 5.60 -5.25 10.12
N ILE A 31 6.76 -5.87 10.40
CA ILE A 31 6.93 -6.75 11.56
C ILE A 31 6.80 -6.01 12.90
N ASP A 32 7.19 -4.73 12.97
CA ASP A 32 7.04 -3.95 14.20
C ASP A 32 5.59 -3.53 14.41
N LYS A 33 4.87 -3.19 13.32
CA LYS A 33 3.43 -2.97 13.37
C LYS A 33 2.67 -4.23 13.80
N ALA A 34 3.10 -5.40 13.36
CA ALA A 34 2.47 -6.69 13.69
C ALA A 34 2.57 -7.07 15.17
N LYS A 35 3.50 -6.47 15.92
CA LYS A 35 3.57 -6.60 17.38
C LYS A 35 2.42 -5.87 18.10
N LEU A 36 1.83 -4.87 17.44
CA LEU A 36 0.75 -4.06 17.99
C LEU A 36 -0.63 -4.53 17.50
N ILE A 37 -0.70 -5.00 16.25
CA ILE A 37 -1.96 -5.37 15.60
C ILE A 37 -1.76 -6.67 14.83
N GLN A 38 -2.62 -7.65 15.12
CA GLN A 38 -2.66 -8.93 14.42
C GLN A 38 -3.77 -8.92 13.37
N GLY A 39 -3.58 -9.62 12.25
CA GLY A 39 -4.64 -9.83 11.27
C GLY A 39 -4.15 -10.09 9.85
N THR A 40 -4.98 -9.70 8.89
CA THR A 40 -4.67 -9.83 7.46
C THR A 40 -4.06 -8.54 6.93
N TRP A 41 -2.85 -8.65 6.40
CA TRP A 41 -2.11 -7.56 5.80
C TRP A 41 -2.41 -7.49 4.32
N VAL A 42 -2.94 -6.35 3.87
CA VAL A 42 -3.21 -6.09 2.45
C VAL A 42 -2.06 -5.30 1.86
N MET A 43 -1.45 -5.80 0.80
CA MET A 43 -0.34 -5.11 0.12
C MET A 43 -0.29 -5.40 -1.37
N GLY A 44 0.41 -4.54 -2.12
CA GLY A 44 0.70 -4.78 -3.53
C GLY A 44 1.88 -5.75 -3.73
N TYR A 45 1.95 -6.37 -4.90
CA TYR A 45 3.01 -7.32 -5.25
C TYR A 45 4.44 -6.77 -5.03
N ASP A 46 4.74 -5.53 -5.45
CA ASP A 46 6.07 -4.93 -5.22
C ASP A 46 6.41 -4.79 -3.74
N THR A 47 5.41 -4.54 -2.90
CA THR A 47 5.57 -4.46 -1.45
C THR A 47 5.76 -5.84 -0.85
N LEU A 48 5.11 -6.88 -1.37
CA LEU A 48 5.36 -8.27 -0.97
C LEU A 48 6.80 -8.70 -1.26
N ILE A 49 7.34 -8.35 -2.42
CA ILE A 49 8.75 -8.62 -2.77
C ILE A 49 9.70 -7.94 -1.77
N ARG A 50 9.43 -6.69 -1.41
CA ARG A 50 10.21 -5.96 -0.40
C ARG A 50 10.02 -6.54 1.00
N PHE A 51 8.81 -6.97 1.35
CA PHE A 51 8.51 -7.61 2.62
C PHE A 51 9.35 -8.88 2.80
N PHE A 52 9.58 -9.68 1.75
CA PHE A 52 10.41 -10.87 1.85
C PHE A 52 11.91 -10.64 1.63
N ASN A 53 12.35 -9.40 1.41
CA ASN A 53 13.75 -9.10 1.17
C ASN A 53 14.54 -9.07 2.49
N ARG A 54 15.49 -10.00 2.64
CA ARG A 54 16.33 -10.16 3.84
C ARG A 54 17.03 -8.89 4.30
N LYS A 55 17.34 -7.94 3.40
CA LYS A 55 18.03 -6.69 3.76
C LYS A 55 17.28 -5.80 4.77
N TYR A 56 15.98 -6.03 4.96
CA TYR A 56 15.15 -5.28 5.92
C TYR A 56 15.08 -5.92 7.31
N TYR A 57 15.78 -7.04 7.51
CA TYR A 57 15.71 -7.87 8.71
C TYR A 57 17.11 -8.15 9.26
N THR A 58 17.20 -8.24 10.58
CA THR A 58 18.40 -8.75 11.25
C THR A 58 18.35 -10.26 11.30
N GLU A 59 17.21 -10.81 11.74
CA GLU A 59 16.95 -12.26 11.89
C GLU A 59 15.71 -12.65 11.09
N PHE A 60 15.86 -12.74 9.76
CA PHE A 60 14.73 -12.89 8.83
C PHE A 60 13.80 -14.05 9.20
N GLU A 61 14.35 -15.23 9.42
CA GLU A 61 13.58 -16.44 9.69
C GLU A 61 12.79 -16.31 11.00
N THR A 62 13.43 -15.83 12.06
CA THR A 62 12.79 -15.58 13.37
C THR A 62 11.67 -14.55 13.27
N ASP A 63 11.93 -13.43 12.57
CA ASP A 63 10.96 -12.35 12.40
C ASP A 63 9.73 -12.82 11.57
N MET A 64 9.96 -13.59 10.52
CA MET A 64 8.88 -14.13 9.67
C MET A 64 8.09 -15.22 10.38
N ASP A 65 8.76 -16.15 11.07
CA ASP A 65 8.10 -17.20 11.84
C ASP A 65 7.19 -16.55 12.90
N ALA A 66 7.69 -15.55 13.64
CA ALA A 66 6.89 -14.79 14.61
C ALA A 66 5.72 -14.03 13.96
N PHE A 67 5.94 -13.38 12.80
CA PHE A 67 4.89 -12.67 12.09
C PHE A 67 3.73 -13.61 11.69
N PHE A 68 4.03 -14.76 11.09
CA PHE A 68 3.01 -15.65 10.55
C PHE A 68 2.28 -16.52 11.59
N VAL A 69 2.67 -16.48 12.87
CA VAL A 69 1.90 -17.09 13.97
C VAL A 69 0.46 -16.57 13.98
N SER A 70 0.27 -15.25 13.86
CA SER A 70 -1.03 -14.59 14.02
C SER A 70 -1.43 -13.72 12.83
N ASN A 71 -0.64 -13.72 11.75
CA ASN A 71 -0.88 -12.86 10.60
C ASN A 71 -0.95 -13.63 9.29
N ARG A 72 -1.67 -13.06 8.33
CA ARG A 72 -1.75 -13.54 6.94
C ARG A 72 -1.53 -12.36 5.99
N ILE A 73 -1.17 -12.64 4.74
CA ILE A 73 -1.03 -11.60 3.72
C ILE A 73 -2.02 -11.88 2.59
N LYS A 74 -2.76 -10.84 2.19
CA LYS A 74 -3.46 -10.77 0.91
C LYS A 74 -2.70 -9.82 0.02
N CYS A 75 -2.17 -10.35 -1.07
CA CYS A 75 -1.37 -9.60 -2.02
C CYS A 75 -2.15 -9.40 -3.31
N PHE A 76 -2.32 -8.14 -3.70
CA PHE A 76 -2.97 -7.78 -4.95
C PHE A 76 -1.93 -7.38 -6.00
N ASP A 77 -2.03 -7.99 -7.17
CA ASP A 77 -1.27 -7.58 -8.34
C ASP A 77 -2.14 -6.80 -9.31
N ARG A 78 -1.53 -5.87 -10.06
CA ARG A 78 -2.22 -5.02 -11.04
C ARG A 78 -2.29 -5.69 -12.43
N GLY A 79 -2.46 -7.01 -12.47
CA GLY A 79 -2.57 -7.80 -13.71
C GLY A 79 -1.24 -8.02 -14.47
N ASN A 80 -0.09 -7.90 -13.79
CA ASN A 80 1.24 -7.99 -14.39
C ASN A 80 2.13 -9.12 -13.83
N ILE A 81 1.62 -10.02 -12.97
CA ILE A 81 2.39 -11.19 -12.52
C ILE A 81 2.67 -12.08 -13.73
N LYS A 82 3.89 -11.96 -14.25
CA LYS A 82 4.47 -12.93 -15.18
C LYS A 82 5.10 -14.11 -14.46
N ILE A 83 5.50 -13.94 -13.18
CA ILE A 83 6.18 -14.94 -12.35
C ILE A 83 5.77 -14.75 -10.87
N PRO A 84 5.09 -15.72 -10.24
CA PRO A 84 4.79 -15.71 -8.81
C PRO A 84 6.03 -15.52 -7.93
N VAL A 85 5.88 -14.88 -6.76
CA VAL A 85 7.01 -14.52 -5.89
C VAL A 85 7.90 -15.70 -5.51
N TRP A 86 7.31 -16.89 -5.37
CA TRP A 86 8.00 -18.14 -5.01
C TRP A 86 8.75 -18.80 -6.16
N GLU A 87 8.52 -18.39 -7.40
CA GLU A 87 9.27 -18.88 -8.57
C GLU A 87 10.51 -18.03 -8.84
N ARG A 88 10.69 -16.93 -8.10
CA ARG A 88 11.90 -16.13 -8.13
C ARG A 88 13.03 -16.86 -7.41
N THR A 89 14.14 -17.05 -8.10
CA THR A 89 15.33 -17.75 -7.57
C THR A 89 15.88 -17.09 -6.31
N GLU A 90 15.82 -15.76 -6.24
CA GLU A 90 16.31 -14.96 -5.12
C GLU A 90 15.37 -14.98 -3.89
N LEU A 91 14.19 -15.60 -4.02
CA LEU A 91 13.19 -15.71 -2.95
C LEU A 91 12.82 -17.16 -2.62
N GLN A 92 13.62 -18.15 -3.03
CA GLN A 92 13.34 -19.56 -2.69
C GLN A 92 13.23 -19.81 -1.18
N HIS A 93 13.92 -19.02 -0.35
CA HIS A 93 13.84 -19.08 1.11
C HIS A 93 12.44 -18.76 1.66
N VAL A 94 11.55 -18.17 0.86
CA VAL A 94 10.19 -17.77 1.28
C VAL A 94 9.16 -18.87 1.04
N LEU A 95 9.52 -19.95 0.32
CA LEU A 95 8.59 -21.02 -0.06
C LEU A 95 7.82 -21.58 1.13
N ARG A 96 8.46 -21.70 2.30
CA ARG A 96 7.84 -22.18 3.53
C ARG A 96 6.68 -21.30 4.03
N TYR A 97 6.62 -20.04 3.63
CA TYR A 97 5.56 -19.10 4.01
C TYR A 97 4.43 -19.00 2.98
N LYS A 98 4.52 -19.72 1.86
CA LYS A 98 3.54 -19.66 0.75
C LYS A 98 2.10 -19.84 1.22
N GLN A 99 1.87 -20.76 2.16
CA GLN A 99 0.54 -21.05 2.70
C GLN A 99 -0.08 -19.92 3.51
N TYR A 100 0.68 -18.88 3.86
CA TYR A 100 0.21 -17.72 4.61
C TYR A 100 -0.04 -16.48 3.73
N VAL A 101 0.14 -16.63 2.42
CA VAL A 101 0.05 -15.55 1.44
C VAL A 101 -0.93 -15.93 0.34
N ASP A 102 -2.05 -15.22 0.29
CA ASP A 102 -3.00 -15.30 -0.81
C ASP A 102 -2.58 -14.30 -1.88
N LEU A 103 -2.24 -14.79 -3.08
CA LEU A 103 -2.00 -13.93 -4.25
C LEU A 103 -3.30 -13.81 -5.05
N GLU A 104 -3.81 -12.59 -5.18
CA GLU A 104 -4.97 -12.26 -5.99
C GLU A 104 -4.56 -11.35 -7.15
N GLY A 105 -5.00 -11.66 -8.36
CA GLY A 105 -4.88 -10.76 -9.50
C GLY A 105 -6.02 -9.75 -9.47
N CYS A 106 -5.70 -8.46 -9.56
CA CYS A 106 -6.69 -7.42 -9.77
C CYS A 106 -6.82 -7.12 -11.26
N LEU A 107 -8.00 -7.41 -11.80
CA LEU A 107 -8.35 -7.19 -13.22
C LEU A 107 -9.10 -5.87 -13.45
N ASP A 108 -9.28 -5.06 -12.40
CA ASP A 108 -10.02 -3.80 -12.50
C ASP A 108 -9.07 -2.66 -12.92
N GLU A 109 -9.36 -2.03 -14.06
CA GLU A 109 -8.61 -0.89 -14.60
C GLU A 109 -8.51 0.27 -13.60
N LYS A 110 -9.49 0.46 -12.72
CA LYS A 110 -9.45 1.49 -11.66
C LYS A 110 -8.36 1.23 -10.62
N VAL A 111 -7.92 -0.01 -10.46
CA VAL A 111 -6.87 -0.40 -9.51
C VAL A 111 -5.46 -0.24 -10.11
N CYS A 112 -5.38 -0.04 -11.42
CA CYS A 112 -4.11 0.11 -12.14
C CYS A 112 -3.53 1.53 -12.06
N ILE A 113 -4.33 2.55 -11.75
CA ILE A 113 -3.85 3.94 -11.66
C ILE A 113 -2.90 4.14 -10.46
N SER A 114 -1.83 4.90 -10.65
CA SER A 114 -0.95 5.31 -9.56
C SER A 114 -1.34 6.68 -8.99
N SER A 115 -1.02 6.90 -7.71
CA SER A 115 -1.20 8.23 -7.11
C SER A 115 -0.33 9.30 -7.77
N THR A 116 0.77 8.92 -8.44
CA THR A 116 1.62 9.84 -9.20
C THR A 116 0.89 10.34 -10.43
N GLU A 117 0.31 9.44 -11.22
CA GLU A 117 -0.48 9.80 -12.40
C GLU A 117 -1.67 10.69 -12.04
N VAL A 118 -2.40 10.38 -10.96
CA VAL A 118 -3.50 11.24 -10.48
C VAL A 118 -3.02 12.65 -10.14
N ARG A 119 -1.87 12.78 -9.45
CA ARG A 119 -1.30 14.10 -9.12
C ARG A 119 -0.81 14.86 -10.34
N GLU A 120 -0.31 14.17 -11.36
CA GLU A 120 0.09 14.77 -12.63
C GLU A 120 -1.14 15.28 -13.39
N MET A 121 -2.20 14.47 -13.51
CA MET A 121 -3.46 14.90 -14.11
C MET A 121 -4.05 16.15 -13.42
N ILE A 122 -3.99 16.22 -12.08
CA ILE A 122 -4.44 17.41 -11.33
C ILE A 122 -3.64 18.66 -11.72
N LYS A 123 -2.31 18.54 -11.84
CA LYS A 123 -1.45 19.67 -12.23
C LYS A 123 -1.67 20.10 -13.68
N ASP A 124 -1.92 19.12 -14.55
CA ASP A 124 -2.10 19.33 -15.99
C ASP A 124 -3.54 19.76 -16.34
N LYS A 125 -4.41 19.97 -15.34
CA LYS A 125 -5.83 20.32 -15.49
C LYS A 125 -6.62 19.27 -16.29
N ASP A 126 -6.22 18.02 -16.18
CA ASP A 126 -6.86 16.89 -16.84
C ASP A 126 -7.98 16.32 -15.95
N GLU A 127 -9.21 16.74 -16.22
CA GLU A 127 -10.43 16.34 -15.50
C GLU A 127 -10.69 14.83 -15.39
N ARG A 128 -9.95 13.98 -16.13
CA ARG A 128 -10.04 12.52 -16.00
C ARG A 128 -9.69 12.03 -14.59
N TRP A 129 -8.89 12.78 -13.82
CA TRP A 129 -8.51 12.41 -12.45
C TRP A 129 -9.71 12.15 -11.53
N LYS A 130 -10.83 12.85 -11.77
CA LYS A 130 -12.09 12.73 -11.00
C LYS A 130 -12.70 11.34 -11.05
N ARG A 131 -12.43 10.56 -12.11
CA ARG A 131 -12.95 9.18 -12.25
C ARG A 131 -12.21 8.17 -11.38
N TYR A 132 -11.06 8.54 -10.84
CA TYR A 132 -10.16 7.65 -10.09
C TYR A 132 -10.23 7.87 -8.58
N VAL A 133 -11.02 8.83 -8.10
CA VAL A 133 -11.19 9.10 -6.67
C VAL A 133 -12.68 9.15 -6.30
N PRO A 134 -13.03 8.84 -5.04
CA PRO A 134 -14.38 9.11 -4.53
C PRO A 134 -14.75 10.59 -4.62
N GLY A 135 -16.04 10.91 -4.75
CA GLY A 135 -16.51 12.30 -4.89
C GLY A 135 -16.15 13.18 -3.70
N GLU A 136 -16.15 12.62 -2.49
CA GLU A 136 -15.75 13.30 -1.25
C GLU A 136 -14.26 13.70 -1.27
N ILE A 137 -13.43 12.89 -1.93
CA ILE A 137 -12.01 13.15 -2.13
C ILE A 137 -11.80 14.24 -3.19
N GLU A 138 -12.58 14.20 -4.27
CA GLU A 138 -12.60 15.28 -5.29
C GLU A 138 -12.91 16.63 -4.64
N GLU A 139 -14.00 16.73 -3.89
CA GLU A 139 -14.42 17.96 -3.23
C GLU A 139 -13.33 18.53 -2.32
N LEU A 140 -12.64 17.67 -1.57
CA LEU A 140 -11.56 18.09 -0.68
C LEU A 140 -10.32 18.57 -1.44
N ILE A 141 -9.95 17.90 -2.54
CA ILE A 141 -8.83 18.32 -3.38
C ILE A 141 -9.08 19.72 -3.95
N ILE A 142 -10.29 19.96 -4.47
CA ILE A 142 -10.71 21.25 -5.04
C ILE A 142 -10.74 22.33 -3.95
N LYS A 143 -11.46 22.07 -2.85
CA LYS A 143 -11.67 23.04 -1.76
C LYS A 143 -10.35 23.49 -1.12
N ASN A 144 -9.43 22.56 -0.90
CA ASN A 144 -8.16 22.84 -0.24
C ASN A 144 -7.01 23.13 -1.22
N ARG A 145 -7.28 23.19 -2.54
CA ARG A 145 -6.28 23.41 -3.59
C ARG A 145 -5.09 22.44 -3.49
N MET A 146 -5.38 21.17 -3.20
CA MET A 146 -4.36 20.15 -2.97
C MET A 146 -3.66 19.79 -4.27
N TYR A 147 -2.42 19.32 -4.16
CA TYR A 147 -1.63 18.79 -5.30
C TYR A 147 -1.39 19.78 -6.46
N GLY A 148 -1.62 21.08 -6.25
CA GLY A 148 -1.44 22.10 -7.29
C GLY A 148 -2.71 22.40 -8.10
N TYR A 149 -3.88 21.97 -7.63
CA TYR A 149 -5.17 22.35 -8.22
C TYR A 149 -5.36 23.88 -8.20
N GLN A 150 -5.65 24.48 -9.35
CA GLN A 150 -5.81 25.93 -9.56
C GLN A 150 -7.16 26.29 -10.15
#